data_AF-A0A540N3C8-F1
#
_entry.id   AF-A0A540N3C8-F1
#
_cell.length_a   1.000
_cell.length_b   1.000
_cell.length_c   1.000
_cell.angle_alpha   90.00
_cell.angle_beta   90.00
_cell.angle_gamma   90.00
#
_symmetry.space_group_name_H-M   'P 1'
#
loop_
_entity.id
_entity.type
_entity.pdbx_description
1 polymer ?
#
loop_
_entity_poly.entity_id
_entity_poly.type
_entity_poly.pdbx_seq_one_letter_code
_entity_poly.pdbx_strand_id
1 'polypeptide(L)'
;MGARCSRFSLCWFHSHLKPTVLESSELDNGGKSDKSIWPTFMEYSLDQIKPPTSGFASDNIVSEHGEKAPNVVYKGKLDNGRLIAVKRFNKLAWPDNRQFLEEARSVGSLRSERLANLIGCCCEGEERLLVAEFMAHETLAKHLFHWESQPMRWAMRLRVALYLAQALDYCSGKGRALYHDLNAYRVLFDQDGNPRLSCFGLMKNSRDGKSYSTNLAFTPPEYLRTALCLVNNTGKLFHAPIANTFLLQKLALDLIRGKNFLMLMDSALEGNFSNDDGTELVRLASRCLQYEARERPNAKSLVTALMSLQKETELSFQLWTNQMQETLNSKKGGDSAFRAKDFTTAIDSYTQFIDGGTMVSPTVYARRCLSYLMSEMPQEALGDAMQAQVVSPEWPAALYLQAACLFSLGMDNDAQETLKDGTNLEAKKNKT
;
A
#
# COMPACT_ATOMS: atom_id res chain seq x y z
N MET A 1 -75.81 -23.07 1.29
CA MET A 1 -75.05 -24.25 1.79
C MET A 1 -73.59 -23.80 1.86
N GLY A 2 -72.78 -23.88 2.92
CA GLY A 2 -72.86 -24.30 4.34
C GLY A 2 -71.40 -24.27 4.90
N ALA A 3 -71.06 -24.22 6.19
CA ALA A 3 -71.85 -24.08 7.41
C ALA A 3 -71.05 -23.42 8.57
N ARG A 4 -71.78 -22.69 9.42
CA ARG A 4 -71.65 -22.42 10.88
C ARG A 4 -70.39 -22.79 11.72
N CYS A 5 -70.01 -21.82 12.58
CA CYS A 5 -69.71 -21.93 14.04
C CYS A 5 -68.31 -22.39 14.55
N SER A 6 -67.81 -22.00 15.75
CA SER A 6 -68.17 -20.87 16.68
C SER A 6 -67.27 -20.72 17.94
N ARG A 7 -66.95 -19.47 18.36
CA ARG A 7 -66.52 -19.02 19.74
C ARG A 7 -65.19 -19.65 20.27
N PHE A 8 -64.51 -19.25 21.37
CA PHE A 8 -64.66 -18.39 22.59
C PHE A 8 -63.22 -17.88 22.98
N SER A 9 -62.88 -16.94 23.90
CA SER A 9 -63.52 -15.88 24.71
C SER A 9 -62.42 -14.86 25.18
N LEU A 10 -62.59 -14.11 26.29
CA LEU A 10 -61.61 -13.17 26.92
C LEU A 10 -61.37 -13.42 28.43
N CYS A 11 -60.20 -12.97 28.93
CA CYS A 11 -59.91 -12.29 30.21
C CYS A 11 -58.54 -11.55 30.04
N TRP A 12 -58.29 -10.26 30.35
CA TRP A 12 -58.48 -9.45 31.57
C TRP A 12 -57.39 -9.73 32.64
N PHE A 13 -56.63 -8.77 33.22
CA PHE A 13 -56.61 -7.28 33.15
C PHE A 13 -55.18 -6.70 33.39
N HIS A 14 -54.99 -5.37 33.28
CA HIS A 14 -53.74 -4.62 33.61
C HIS A 14 -53.47 -4.40 35.11
N SER A 15 -52.21 -4.15 35.48
CA SER A 15 -51.82 -3.09 36.45
C SER A 15 -50.33 -2.70 36.33
N HIS A 16 -49.98 -1.47 36.73
CA HIS A 16 -48.60 -0.96 36.82
C HIS A 16 -48.02 -1.18 38.23
N LEU A 17 -46.70 -1.35 38.37
CA LEU A 17 -45.92 -0.88 39.52
C LEU A 17 -44.38 -0.90 39.29
N LYS A 18 -43.70 0.05 39.92
CA LYS A 18 -42.24 0.25 40.13
C LYS A 18 -42.11 1.08 41.42
N PRO A 19 -40.93 1.20 42.08
CA PRO A 19 -39.74 0.34 42.08
C PRO A 19 -39.27 -0.01 43.52
N THR A 20 -38.23 -0.85 43.67
CA THR A 20 -37.28 -0.71 44.80
C THR A 20 -35.89 -1.22 44.43
N VAL A 21 -34.88 -0.74 45.16
CA VAL A 21 -33.47 -1.13 45.07
C VAL A 21 -33.17 -2.24 46.08
N LEU A 22 -32.25 -3.15 45.74
CA LEU A 22 -31.44 -3.86 46.71
C LEU A 22 -29.99 -3.91 46.19
N GLU A 23 -29.04 -3.42 46.98
CA GLU A 23 -27.61 -3.61 46.72
C GLU A 23 -27.17 -5.00 47.18
N SER A 24 -26.23 -5.61 46.46
CA SER A 24 -25.48 -6.76 46.98
C SER A 24 -24.06 -6.78 46.43
N SER A 25 -23.12 -6.35 47.28
CA SER A 25 -21.69 -6.71 47.31
C SER A 25 -20.88 -6.63 46.00
N GLU A 26 -19.85 -5.78 46.05
CA GLU A 26 -18.68 -5.88 45.18
C GLU A 26 -18.07 -7.28 45.24
N LEU A 27 -17.79 -7.86 44.07
CA LEU A 27 -16.80 -8.92 43.92
C LEU A 27 -15.86 -8.50 42.80
N ASP A 28 -14.75 -7.88 43.18
CA ASP A 28 -13.63 -7.65 42.27
C ASP A 28 -13.15 -9.01 41.72
N ASN A 29 -13.35 -9.19 40.42
CA ASN A 29 -12.78 -10.27 39.65
C ASN A 29 -12.08 -9.63 38.46
N GLY A 30 -10.77 -9.42 38.62
CA GLY A 30 -9.87 -8.76 37.67
C GLY A 30 -9.72 -9.49 36.34
N GLY A 31 -10.79 -9.52 35.56
CA GLY A 31 -10.78 -9.94 34.17
C GLY A 31 -9.88 -9.00 33.38
N LYS A 32 -8.71 -9.49 32.97
CA LYS A 32 -7.87 -8.83 31.96
C LYS A 32 -8.73 -8.63 30.72
N SER A 33 -9.14 -7.39 30.47
CA SER A 33 -9.87 -7.08 29.25
C SER A 33 -8.93 -7.24 28.07
N ASP A 34 -9.29 -8.16 27.15
CA ASP A 34 -8.75 -8.16 25.79
C ASP A 34 -9.13 -6.84 25.14
N LYS A 35 -8.23 -5.85 25.26
CA LYS A 35 -8.38 -4.56 24.62
C LYS A 35 -8.36 -4.76 23.12
N SER A 36 -9.54 -4.73 22.51
CA SER A 36 -9.72 -4.71 21.06
C SER A 36 -8.68 -3.79 20.44
N ILE A 37 -7.82 -4.36 19.58
CA ILE A 37 -6.71 -3.68 18.91
C ILE A 37 -7.21 -2.43 18.16
N TRP A 38 -8.44 -2.52 17.63
CA TRP A 38 -9.14 -1.42 16.96
C TRP A 38 -10.13 -0.72 17.89
N PRO A 39 -10.29 0.60 17.77
CA PRO A 39 -11.34 1.33 18.48
C PRO A 39 -12.74 0.88 18.03
N THR A 40 -13.68 0.85 18.98
CA THR A 40 -15.12 0.78 18.69
C THR A 40 -15.53 1.95 17.79
N PHE A 41 -16.53 1.75 16.94
CA PHE A 41 -17.13 2.85 16.16
C PHE A 41 -17.80 3.87 17.10
N MET A 42 -17.54 5.17 16.90
CA MET A 42 -18.11 6.24 17.71
C MET A 42 -18.79 7.31 16.83
N GLU A 43 -19.82 7.94 17.37
CA GLU A 43 -20.31 9.22 16.84
C GLU A 43 -19.49 10.35 17.49
N TYR A 44 -18.92 11.21 16.67
CA TYR A 44 -18.20 12.41 17.07
C TYR A 44 -19.10 13.63 16.83
N SER A 45 -19.00 14.64 17.70
CA SER A 45 -19.58 15.95 17.38
C SER A 45 -18.74 16.70 16.34
N LEU A 46 -19.34 17.69 15.68
CA LEU A 46 -18.64 18.54 14.73
C LEU A 46 -17.50 19.31 15.42
N ASP A 47 -17.71 19.74 16.66
CA ASP A 47 -16.69 20.43 17.47
C ASP A 47 -15.53 19.50 17.91
N GLN A 48 -15.70 18.18 17.86
CA GLN A 48 -14.60 17.22 18.03
C GLN A 48 -13.80 16.95 16.73
N ILE A 49 -14.33 17.30 15.55
CA ILE A 49 -13.69 17.03 14.26
C ILE A 49 -13.14 18.30 13.60
N LYS A 50 -13.77 19.45 13.85
CA LYS A 50 -13.42 20.74 13.28
C LYS A 50 -12.05 21.26 13.76
N PRO A 51 -11.67 21.23 15.06
CA PRO A 51 -10.31 21.64 15.47
C PRO A 51 -9.22 20.68 14.96
N PRO A 52 -9.34 19.33 15.07
CA PRO A 52 -8.38 18.37 14.50
C PRO A 52 -8.08 18.49 13.01
N THR A 53 -8.98 19.11 12.23
CA THR A 53 -8.85 19.33 10.77
C THR A 53 -8.53 20.79 10.42
N SER A 54 -8.18 21.62 11.40
CA SER A 54 -7.94 23.07 11.26
C SER A 54 -9.12 23.82 10.61
N GLY A 55 -10.36 23.41 10.90
CA GLY A 55 -11.58 23.97 10.30
C GLY A 55 -11.90 23.43 8.90
N PHE A 56 -11.37 22.26 8.54
CA PHE A 56 -11.33 21.71 7.17
C PHE A 56 -10.47 22.56 6.22
N ALA A 57 -9.26 22.92 6.65
CA ALA A 57 -8.32 23.71 5.84
C ALA A 57 -7.86 22.98 4.56
N SER A 58 -7.59 23.75 3.50
CA SER A 58 -7.03 23.30 2.22
C SER A 58 -5.81 22.38 2.38
N ASP A 59 -4.89 22.78 3.26
CA ASP A 59 -3.57 22.17 3.44
C ASP A 59 -3.66 20.81 4.15
N ASN A 60 -4.85 20.48 4.69
CA ASN A 60 -5.18 19.19 5.26
C ASN A 60 -5.79 18.22 4.23
N ILE A 61 -6.10 18.64 3.01
CA ILE A 61 -6.70 17.75 1.99
C ILE A 61 -5.68 16.69 1.53
N VAL A 62 -6.12 15.44 1.48
CA VAL A 62 -5.35 14.27 1.01
C VAL A 62 -6.04 13.50 -0.12
N SER A 63 -7.16 14.03 -0.64
CA SER A 63 -7.83 13.52 -1.85
C SER A 63 -7.49 14.37 -3.07
N GLU A 64 -6.97 13.74 -4.14
CA GLU A 64 -6.46 14.40 -5.36
C GLU A 64 -7.29 15.58 -5.90
N HIS A 65 -8.61 15.43 -5.91
CA HIS A 65 -9.52 16.31 -6.65
C HIS A 65 -9.77 17.67 -5.93
N GLY A 66 -9.09 17.91 -4.80
CA GLY A 66 -9.14 19.15 -4.03
C GLY A 66 -10.54 19.48 -3.49
N GLU A 67 -10.73 20.76 -3.13
CA GLU A 67 -12.02 21.28 -2.62
C GLU A 67 -13.17 21.18 -3.62
N LYS A 68 -12.87 21.11 -4.92
CA LYS A 68 -13.87 21.06 -6.00
C LYS A 68 -14.49 19.67 -6.18
N ALA A 69 -14.00 18.66 -5.45
CA ALA A 69 -14.56 17.32 -5.47
C ALA A 69 -15.94 17.26 -4.78
N PRO A 70 -16.88 16.41 -5.23
CA PRO A 70 -18.15 16.19 -4.53
C PRO A 70 -17.99 15.50 -3.17
N ASN A 71 -16.81 14.93 -2.89
CA ASN A 71 -16.40 14.33 -1.63
C ASN A 71 -14.92 14.60 -1.41
N VAL A 72 -14.55 15.23 -0.29
CA VAL A 72 -13.17 15.64 0.01
C VAL A 72 -12.68 14.89 1.24
N VAL A 73 -11.43 14.44 1.26
CA VAL A 73 -10.81 13.75 2.42
C VAL A 73 -9.75 14.64 3.03
N TYR A 74 -9.88 14.92 4.33
CA TYR A 74 -8.93 15.71 5.12
C TYR A 74 -8.15 14.80 6.07
N LYS A 75 -6.86 15.08 6.28
CA LYS A 75 -6.08 14.60 7.42
C LYS A 75 -6.45 15.40 8.67
N GLY A 76 -6.29 14.80 9.83
CA GLY A 76 -6.43 15.49 11.11
C GLY A 76 -5.80 14.73 12.26
N LYS A 77 -5.71 15.36 13.43
CA LYS A 77 -5.15 14.77 14.65
C LYS A 77 -6.05 15.05 15.85
N LEU A 78 -6.64 14.00 16.42
CA LEU A 78 -7.45 14.07 17.64
C LEU A 78 -6.58 14.43 18.86
N ASP A 79 -7.20 14.95 19.92
CA ASP A 79 -6.53 15.40 21.16
C ASP A 79 -5.72 14.27 21.83
N ASN A 80 -6.17 13.02 21.69
CA ASN A 80 -5.47 11.82 22.15
C ASN A 80 -4.26 11.42 21.27
N GLY A 81 -3.86 12.27 20.34
CA GLY A 81 -2.74 12.09 19.43
C GLY A 81 -3.04 11.27 18.16
N ARG A 82 -4.20 10.60 18.06
CA ARG A 82 -4.55 9.74 16.92
C ARG A 82 -4.72 10.54 15.64
N LEU A 83 -3.97 10.17 14.61
CA LEU A 83 -4.18 10.66 13.25
C LEU A 83 -5.45 10.04 12.64
N ILE A 84 -6.26 10.86 11.98
CA ILE A 84 -7.53 10.48 11.36
C ILE A 84 -7.62 10.96 9.91
N ALA A 85 -8.34 10.19 9.09
CA ALA A 85 -8.83 10.62 7.79
C ALA A 85 -10.33 10.95 7.90
N VAL A 86 -10.75 12.12 7.42
CA VAL A 86 -12.14 12.60 7.50
C VAL A 86 -12.68 12.82 6.09
N LYS A 87 -13.53 11.91 5.60
CA LYS A 87 -14.27 12.10 4.34
C LYS A 87 -15.50 12.96 4.60
N ARG A 88 -15.48 14.19 4.09
CA ARG A 88 -16.59 15.14 4.11
C ARG A 88 -17.37 15.02 2.80
N PHE A 89 -18.66 14.73 2.92
CA PHE A 89 -19.57 14.60 1.78
C PHE A 89 -20.22 15.95 1.46
N ASN A 90 -20.66 16.15 0.22
CA ASN A 90 -21.58 17.24 -0.11
C ASN A 90 -22.89 17.10 0.68
N LYS A 91 -23.43 18.21 1.22
CA LYS A 91 -24.67 18.26 2.02
C LYS A 91 -25.84 17.46 1.40
N LEU A 92 -26.02 17.55 0.08
CA LEU A 92 -27.12 16.90 -0.64
C LEU A 92 -26.89 15.40 -0.92
N ALA A 93 -25.69 14.87 -0.66
CA ALA A 93 -25.36 13.47 -0.94
C ALA A 93 -26.10 12.48 -0.01
N TRP A 94 -26.31 12.87 1.25
CA TRP A 94 -26.90 12.05 2.30
C TRP A 94 -27.83 12.91 3.20
N PRO A 95 -28.99 13.35 2.68
CA PRO A 95 -29.86 14.29 3.41
C PRO A 95 -30.41 13.68 4.70
N ASP A 96 -30.79 12.41 4.69
CA ASP A 96 -31.31 11.69 5.86
C ASP A 96 -30.17 11.25 6.80
N ASN A 97 -30.07 11.91 7.96
CA ASN A 97 -29.06 11.63 9.00
C ASN A 97 -29.15 10.18 9.51
N ARG A 98 -30.36 9.60 9.61
CA ARG A 98 -30.57 8.25 10.12
C ARG A 98 -30.08 7.20 9.12
N GLN A 99 -30.42 7.35 7.84
CA GLN A 99 -29.91 6.46 6.79
C GLN A 99 -28.38 6.56 6.66
N PHE A 100 -27.82 7.77 6.78
CA PHE A 100 -26.37 7.96 6.83
C PHE A 100 -25.75 7.24 8.04
N LEU A 101 -26.34 7.38 9.23
CA LEU A 101 -25.81 6.78 10.46
C LEU A 101 -25.94 5.26 10.50
N GLU A 102 -27.06 4.69 10.03
CA GLU A 102 -27.25 3.24 9.94
C GLU A 102 -26.24 2.61 8.96
N GLU A 103 -26.00 3.24 7.81
CA GLU A 103 -24.99 2.82 6.83
C GLU A 103 -23.56 2.97 7.39
N ALA A 104 -23.24 4.10 8.02
CA ALA A 104 -21.94 4.37 8.63
C ALA A 104 -21.63 3.41 9.79
N ARG A 105 -22.58 3.16 10.70
CA ARG A 105 -22.44 2.15 11.78
C ARG A 105 -22.27 0.74 11.21
N SER A 106 -22.97 0.40 10.12
CA SER A 106 -22.84 -0.90 9.46
C SER A 106 -21.46 -1.12 8.84
N VAL A 107 -20.90 -0.14 8.11
CA VAL A 107 -19.48 -0.19 7.69
C VAL A 107 -18.53 -0.14 8.91
N GLY A 108 -18.92 0.59 9.95
CA GLY A 108 -18.23 0.71 11.23
C GLY A 108 -18.13 -0.57 12.06
N SER A 109 -18.92 -1.60 11.72
CA SER A 109 -18.81 -2.95 12.32
C SER A 109 -17.64 -3.78 11.77
N LEU A 110 -17.06 -3.36 10.63
CA LEU A 110 -15.94 -4.05 10.00
C LEU A 110 -14.62 -3.71 10.71
N ARG A 111 -13.85 -4.73 11.06
CA ARG A 111 -12.52 -4.62 11.69
C ARG A 111 -11.56 -5.64 11.10
N SER A 112 -10.55 -5.15 10.38
CA SER A 112 -9.53 -5.96 9.71
C SER A 112 -8.23 -5.17 9.53
N GLU A 113 -7.08 -5.85 9.65
CA GLU A 113 -5.77 -5.29 9.32
C GLU A 113 -5.63 -4.91 7.84
N ARG A 114 -6.44 -5.50 6.95
CA ARG A 114 -6.40 -5.20 5.50
C ARG A 114 -7.31 -4.02 5.12
N LEU A 115 -7.93 -3.38 6.12
CA LEU A 115 -8.71 -2.15 5.97
C LEU A 115 -8.03 -0.98 6.69
N ALA A 116 -8.14 0.22 6.12
CA ALA A 116 -8.11 1.44 6.91
C ALA A 116 -9.52 1.58 7.51
N ASN A 117 -9.67 1.26 8.80
CA ASN A 117 -10.97 0.97 9.40
C ASN A 117 -11.78 2.24 9.68
N LEU A 118 -13.11 2.12 9.59
CA LEU A 118 -14.03 3.21 9.91
C LEU A 118 -14.23 3.30 11.43
N ILE A 119 -13.61 4.30 12.05
CA ILE A 119 -13.61 4.50 13.51
C ILE A 119 -14.78 5.37 14.00
N GLY A 120 -15.52 6.01 13.10
CA GLY A 120 -16.71 6.76 13.46
C GLY A 120 -17.33 7.60 12.35
N CYS A 121 -18.28 8.44 12.73
CA CYS A 121 -18.90 9.44 11.85
C CYS A 121 -19.33 10.69 12.63
N CYS A 122 -19.70 11.75 11.91
CA CYS A 122 -20.43 12.90 12.43
C CYS A 122 -21.58 13.21 11.46
N CYS A 123 -22.77 13.45 12.00
CA CYS A 123 -23.99 13.78 11.24
C CYS A 123 -24.77 14.96 11.86
N GLU A 124 -24.07 15.90 12.50
CA GLU A 124 -24.65 17.10 13.10
C GLU A 124 -24.99 18.16 12.04
N GLY A 125 -26.20 18.73 12.14
CA GLY A 125 -26.71 19.72 11.21
C GLY A 125 -26.65 19.25 9.74
N GLU A 126 -25.97 20.05 8.91
CA GLU A 126 -25.78 19.80 7.47
C GLU A 126 -24.54 18.95 7.15
N GLU A 127 -23.69 18.66 8.13
CA GLU A 127 -22.44 17.93 7.89
C GLU A 127 -22.65 16.42 7.86
N ARG A 128 -21.95 15.74 6.96
CA ARG A 128 -21.95 14.29 6.82
C ARG A 128 -20.50 13.85 6.67
N LEU A 129 -19.90 13.37 7.76
CA LEU A 129 -18.48 13.07 7.87
C LEU A 129 -18.28 11.59 8.23
N LEU A 130 -17.39 10.90 7.53
CA LEU A 130 -16.88 9.59 7.93
C LEU A 130 -15.45 9.73 8.45
N VAL A 131 -15.17 9.15 9.61
CA VAL A 131 -13.88 9.24 10.31
C VAL A 131 -13.21 7.86 10.31
N ALA A 132 -12.02 7.78 9.72
CA ALA A 132 -11.25 6.55 9.55
C ALA A 132 -9.82 6.67 10.09
N GLU A 133 -9.14 5.53 10.23
CA GLU A 133 -7.70 5.46 10.51
C GLU A 133 -6.90 6.19 9.42
N PHE A 134 -5.98 7.09 9.80
CA PHE A 134 -5.08 7.75 8.84
C PHE A 134 -3.95 6.82 8.41
N MET A 135 -3.69 6.78 7.11
CA MET A 135 -2.68 5.95 6.47
C MET A 135 -1.50 6.85 6.06
N ALA A 136 -0.33 6.64 6.65
CA ALA A 136 0.76 7.60 6.65
C ALA A 136 1.55 7.63 5.33
N HIS A 137 1.76 6.48 4.69
CA HIS A 137 2.61 6.35 3.51
C HIS A 137 1.81 6.47 2.20
N GLU A 138 0.87 7.41 2.16
CA GLU A 138 0.08 7.80 0.98
C GLU A 138 -0.69 6.65 0.29
N THR A 139 -0.72 6.62 -1.05
CA THR A 139 -1.59 5.77 -1.89
C THR A 139 -0.80 4.88 -2.84
N LEU A 140 -1.40 3.77 -3.31
CA LEU A 140 -0.83 2.98 -4.40
C LEU A 140 -0.60 3.81 -5.67
N ALA A 141 -1.45 4.79 -5.95
CA ALA A 141 -1.27 5.63 -7.12
C ALA A 141 0.01 6.47 -7.06
N LYS A 142 0.38 7.00 -5.88
CA LYS A 142 1.68 7.65 -5.67
C LYS A 142 2.82 6.69 -6.00
N HIS A 143 2.88 5.55 -5.30
CA HIS A 143 4.01 4.62 -5.40
C HIS A 143 4.09 3.84 -6.73
N LEU A 144 3.01 3.79 -7.51
CA LEU A 144 2.95 3.08 -8.79
C LEU A 144 3.05 3.99 -10.02
N PHE A 145 2.49 5.21 -9.97
CA PHE A 145 2.45 6.13 -11.14
C PHE A 145 3.24 7.43 -10.95
N HIS A 146 3.59 7.79 -9.71
CA HIS A 146 4.24 9.07 -9.35
C HIS A 146 5.41 8.84 -8.37
N TRP A 147 6.17 7.76 -8.62
CA TRP A 147 7.37 7.40 -7.86
C TRP A 147 8.53 8.36 -8.20
N GLU A 148 9.39 8.61 -7.22
CA GLU A 148 10.47 9.62 -7.34
C GLU A 148 11.87 9.02 -7.41
N SER A 149 12.09 7.82 -6.85
CA SER A 149 13.42 7.23 -6.68
C SER A 149 13.58 5.87 -7.37
N GLN A 150 12.62 4.96 -7.20
CA GLN A 150 12.59 3.66 -7.87
C GLN A 150 11.13 3.20 -8.10
N PRO A 151 10.84 2.48 -9.20
CA PRO A 151 9.55 1.82 -9.43
C PRO A 151 9.17 0.83 -8.31
N MET A 152 7.87 0.65 -8.08
CA MET A 152 7.39 -0.36 -7.13
C MET A 152 7.81 -1.77 -7.55
N ARG A 153 8.53 -2.50 -6.68
CA ARG A 153 9.01 -3.86 -6.93
C ARG A 153 7.87 -4.88 -7.07
N TRP A 154 8.09 -5.93 -7.86
CA TRP A 154 7.13 -7.01 -8.12
C TRP A 154 6.50 -7.60 -6.84
N ALA A 155 7.32 -7.92 -5.84
CA ALA A 155 6.88 -8.43 -4.55
C ALA A 155 5.83 -7.54 -3.85
N MET A 156 6.00 -6.22 -3.90
CA MET A 156 5.03 -5.29 -3.33
C MET A 156 3.75 -5.22 -4.19
N ARG A 157 3.85 -5.30 -5.53
CA ARG A 157 2.66 -5.37 -6.42
C ARG A 157 1.82 -6.62 -6.15
N LEU A 158 2.45 -7.78 -5.94
CA LEU A 158 1.75 -9.01 -5.56
C LEU A 158 1.18 -8.94 -4.13
N ARG A 159 1.92 -8.40 -3.15
CA ARG A 159 1.42 -8.19 -1.78
C ARG A 159 0.19 -7.27 -1.76
N VAL A 160 0.24 -6.16 -2.52
CA VAL A 160 -0.90 -5.24 -2.74
C VAL A 160 -2.11 -5.98 -3.31
N ALA A 161 -1.93 -6.78 -4.37
CA ALA A 161 -3.03 -7.53 -4.99
C ALA A 161 -3.66 -8.53 -4.00
N LEU A 162 -2.84 -9.30 -3.28
CA LEU A 162 -3.32 -10.28 -2.29
C LEU A 162 -4.03 -9.60 -1.12
N TYR A 163 -3.44 -8.56 -0.54
CA TYR A 163 -3.99 -7.90 0.64
C TYR A 163 -5.33 -7.21 0.32
N LEU A 164 -5.49 -6.70 -0.91
CA LEU A 164 -6.80 -6.28 -1.38
C LEU A 164 -7.78 -7.45 -1.54
N ALA A 165 -7.37 -8.57 -2.16
CA ALA A 165 -8.24 -9.74 -2.28
C ALA A 165 -8.71 -10.26 -0.91
N GLN A 166 -7.83 -10.25 0.09
CA GLN A 166 -8.15 -10.55 1.49
C GLN A 166 -9.14 -9.53 2.09
N ALA A 167 -8.97 -8.24 1.84
CA ALA A 167 -9.90 -7.20 2.29
C ALA A 167 -11.30 -7.36 1.66
N LEU A 168 -11.37 -7.67 0.37
CA LEU A 168 -12.63 -7.89 -0.36
C LEU A 168 -13.34 -9.18 0.08
N ASP A 169 -12.59 -10.26 0.31
CA ASP A 169 -13.17 -11.52 0.83
C ASP A 169 -13.70 -11.35 2.25
N TYR A 170 -12.95 -10.66 3.12
CA TYR A 170 -13.40 -10.26 4.45
C TYR A 170 -14.70 -9.44 4.40
N CYS A 171 -14.75 -8.39 3.58
CA CYS A 171 -15.94 -7.55 3.47
C CYS A 171 -17.14 -8.35 2.91
N SER A 172 -16.92 -9.18 1.89
CA SER A 172 -17.94 -10.08 1.34
C SER A 172 -18.47 -11.07 2.40
N GLY A 173 -17.59 -11.69 3.18
CA GLY A 173 -17.96 -12.59 4.28
C GLY A 173 -18.68 -11.90 5.45
N LYS A 174 -18.61 -10.57 5.54
CA LYS A 174 -19.38 -9.73 6.48
C LYS A 174 -20.64 -9.12 5.85
N GLY A 175 -21.07 -9.58 4.68
CA GLY A 175 -22.26 -9.08 3.97
C GLY A 175 -22.05 -7.74 3.25
N ARG A 176 -20.82 -7.20 3.25
CA ARG A 176 -20.42 -5.96 2.56
C ARG A 176 -19.65 -6.28 1.27
N ALA A 177 -20.27 -7.07 0.39
CA ALA A 177 -19.72 -7.44 -0.91
C ALA A 177 -19.73 -6.30 -1.97
N LEU A 178 -20.05 -5.06 -1.57
CA LEU A 178 -20.12 -3.90 -2.46
C LEU A 178 -18.93 -2.98 -2.19
N TYR A 179 -18.21 -2.59 -3.24
CA TYR A 179 -17.22 -1.52 -3.18
C TYR A 179 -17.42 -0.55 -4.35
N HIS A 180 -17.38 0.75 -4.06
CA HIS A 180 -17.60 1.85 -5.01
C HIS A 180 -16.30 2.59 -5.34
N ASP A 181 -16.07 2.88 -6.63
CA ASP A 181 -14.85 3.54 -7.14
C ASP A 181 -13.54 2.89 -6.65
N LEU A 182 -13.42 1.55 -6.74
CA LEU A 182 -12.20 0.83 -6.41
C LEU A 182 -11.11 1.12 -7.46
N ASN A 183 -10.03 1.77 -7.03
CA ASN A 183 -8.89 2.10 -7.87
C ASN A 183 -7.64 2.30 -6.99
N ALA A 184 -6.50 2.68 -7.59
CA ALA A 184 -5.22 2.85 -6.88
C ALA A 184 -5.22 3.96 -5.80
N TYR A 185 -6.21 4.86 -5.78
CA TYR A 185 -6.38 5.87 -4.72
C TYR A 185 -7.21 5.35 -3.53
N ARG A 186 -7.73 4.12 -3.62
CA ARG A 186 -8.42 3.42 -2.53
C ARG A 186 -7.52 2.43 -1.79
N VAL A 187 -6.36 2.09 -2.37
CA VAL A 187 -5.31 1.34 -1.70
C VAL A 187 -4.35 2.35 -1.08
N LEU A 188 -4.18 2.26 0.23
CA LEU A 188 -3.42 3.16 1.08
C LEU A 188 -2.32 2.36 1.80
N PHE A 189 -1.29 3.02 2.33
CA PHE A 189 -0.26 2.34 3.12
C PHE A 189 -0.22 2.83 4.58
N ASP A 190 -0.24 1.87 5.51
CA ASP A 190 -0.11 2.15 6.94
C ASP A 190 1.33 2.53 7.34
N GLN A 191 1.57 2.73 8.65
CA GLN A 191 2.87 3.19 9.16
C GLN A 191 4.00 2.16 8.93
N ASP A 192 3.65 0.89 8.82
CA ASP A 192 4.57 -0.23 8.57
C ASP A 192 4.82 -0.48 7.07
N GLY A 193 4.16 0.29 6.20
CA GLY A 193 4.23 0.12 4.75
C GLY A 193 3.39 -1.04 4.22
N ASN A 194 2.40 -1.53 4.99
CA ASN A 194 1.48 -2.56 4.52
C ASN A 194 0.29 -1.95 3.77
N PRO A 195 -0.12 -2.54 2.63
CA PRO A 195 -1.25 -2.04 1.84
C PRO A 195 -2.59 -2.38 2.49
N ARG A 196 -3.46 -1.37 2.61
CA ARG A 196 -4.81 -1.46 3.15
C ARG A 196 -5.85 -0.85 2.22
N LEU A 197 -7.04 -1.42 2.20
CA LEU A 197 -8.19 -0.88 1.47
C LEU A 197 -8.91 0.18 2.31
N SER A 198 -9.17 1.35 1.73
CA SER A 198 -9.95 2.42 2.38
C SER A 198 -11.40 1.98 2.62
N CYS A 199 -11.92 2.13 3.85
CA CYS A 199 -13.32 1.87 4.15
C CYS A 199 -14.30 2.80 3.39
N PHE A 200 -13.83 3.94 2.88
CA PHE A 200 -14.69 4.99 2.30
C PHE A 200 -15.40 4.64 0.99
N GLY A 201 -15.05 3.52 0.34
CA GLY A 201 -15.76 2.98 -0.82
C GLY A 201 -16.76 1.86 -0.47
N LEU A 202 -16.81 1.39 0.78
CA LEU A 202 -17.83 0.43 1.25
C LEU A 202 -19.20 1.10 1.52
N MET A 203 -19.26 2.42 1.35
CA MET A 203 -20.45 3.28 1.45
C MET A 203 -20.50 4.18 0.21
N LYS A 204 -21.71 4.40 -0.34
CA LYS A 204 -21.89 5.20 -1.56
C LYS A 204 -21.52 6.67 -1.34
N ASN A 205 -20.95 7.29 -2.38
CA ASN A 205 -20.68 8.74 -2.44
C ASN A 205 -21.95 9.60 -2.40
N SER A 206 -23.12 9.05 -2.74
CA SER A 206 -24.44 9.66 -2.62
C SER A 206 -25.53 8.59 -2.47
N ARG A 207 -26.65 8.92 -1.83
CA ARG A 207 -27.81 8.02 -1.66
C ARG A 207 -28.35 7.49 -2.99
N ASP A 208 -28.44 8.37 -3.99
CA ASP A 208 -28.92 8.05 -5.35
C ASP A 208 -27.89 7.29 -6.20
N GLY A 209 -26.64 7.17 -5.73
CA GLY A 209 -25.58 6.44 -6.40
C GLY A 209 -25.10 7.05 -7.72
N LYS A 210 -25.36 8.33 -8.00
CA LYS A 210 -24.91 8.98 -9.26
C LYS A 210 -23.50 9.57 -9.18
N SER A 211 -22.98 9.85 -7.98
CA SER A 211 -21.67 10.47 -7.77
C SER A 211 -20.49 9.48 -7.86
N TYR A 212 -20.30 8.83 -9.01
CA TYR A 212 -19.07 8.08 -9.27
C TYR A 212 -17.91 9.04 -9.60
N SER A 213 -16.73 8.73 -9.09
CA SER A 213 -15.47 9.44 -9.39
C SER A 213 -14.63 8.76 -10.47
N THR A 214 -15.00 7.54 -10.86
CA THR A 214 -14.33 6.78 -11.92
C THR A 214 -14.85 7.17 -13.32
N ASN A 215 -13.95 7.39 -14.28
CA ASN A 215 -14.29 7.62 -15.68
C ASN A 215 -15.06 6.41 -16.28
N LEU A 216 -16.12 6.69 -17.04
CA LEU A 216 -17.03 5.70 -17.66
C LEU A 216 -16.31 4.61 -18.47
N ALA A 217 -15.14 4.90 -19.06
CA ALA A 217 -14.32 3.92 -19.77
C ALA A 217 -13.83 2.74 -18.89
N PHE A 218 -13.80 2.92 -17.57
CA PHE A 218 -13.37 1.92 -16.58
C PHE A 218 -14.55 1.44 -15.70
N THR A 219 -15.78 1.62 -16.18
CA THR A 219 -17.00 1.18 -15.50
C THR A 219 -17.49 -0.12 -16.16
N PRO A 220 -17.90 -1.17 -15.42
CA PRO A 220 -18.21 -2.47 -16.03
C PRO A 220 -19.37 -2.38 -17.05
N PRO A 221 -19.38 -3.23 -18.10
CA PRO A 221 -20.40 -3.16 -19.16
C PRO A 221 -21.85 -3.26 -18.63
N GLU A 222 -22.06 -4.02 -17.56
CA GLU A 222 -23.36 -4.13 -16.90
C GLU A 222 -23.78 -2.85 -16.15
N TYR A 223 -22.84 -2.04 -15.66
CA TYR A 223 -23.13 -0.73 -15.04
C TYR A 223 -23.51 0.30 -16.12
N LEU A 224 -22.81 0.30 -17.26
CA LEU A 224 -23.16 1.15 -18.41
C LEU A 224 -24.56 0.80 -18.96
N ARG A 225 -24.92 -0.49 -19.01
CA ARG A 225 -26.30 -0.93 -19.31
C ARG A 225 -27.29 -0.54 -18.23
N THR A 226 -26.99 -0.76 -16.94
CA THR A 226 -27.91 -0.42 -15.84
C THR A 226 -28.17 1.08 -15.73
N ALA A 227 -27.19 1.92 -16.06
CA ALA A 227 -27.35 3.38 -16.15
C ALA A 227 -28.32 3.80 -17.29
N LEU A 228 -28.29 3.11 -18.44
CA LEU A 228 -29.30 3.28 -19.50
C LEU A 228 -30.68 2.70 -19.11
N CYS A 229 -30.71 1.60 -18.36
CA CYS A 229 -31.93 0.87 -18.00
C CYS A 229 -32.66 1.41 -16.76
N LEU A 230 -32.45 2.67 -16.38
CA LEU A 230 -33.24 3.36 -15.34
C LEU A 230 -34.69 3.69 -15.76
N VAL A 231 -35.16 3.14 -16.89
CA VAL A 231 -36.58 3.07 -17.25
C VAL A 231 -36.93 1.61 -17.58
N ASN A 232 -37.55 0.90 -16.62
CA ASN A 232 -38.56 -0.12 -16.88
C ASN A 232 -39.29 -0.57 -15.60
N ASN A 233 -40.53 -1.05 -15.75
CA ASN A 233 -41.62 -0.66 -14.85
C ASN A 233 -42.00 -1.65 -13.72
N THR A 234 -41.06 -2.46 -13.21
CA THR A 234 -41.38 -3.64 -12.35
C THR A 234 -40.66 -3.74 -11.00
N GLY A 235 -39.86 -2.75 -10.61
CA GLY A 235 -39.45 -2.51 -9.21
C GLY A 235 -38.58 -3.57 -8.50
N LYS A 236 -38.15 -4.64 -9.19
CA LYS A 236 -37.25 -5.67 -8.62
C LYS A 236 -35.79 -5.42 -9.00
N LEU A 237 -34.98 -5.02 -8.02
CA LEU A 237 -33.52 -5.10 -8.15
C LEU A 237 -33.09 -6.57 -8.21
N PHE A 238 -32.53 -6.99 -9.34
CA PHE A 238 -31.79 -8.25 -9.41
C PHE A 238 -30.52 -8.15 -8.57
N HIS A 239 -30.36 -9.06 -7.61
CA HIS A 239 -29.12 -9.22 -6.86
C HIS A 239 -28.04 -9.85 -7.76
N ALA A 240 -27.25 -9.01 -8.42
CA ALA A 240 -25.95 -9.41 -8.94
C ALA A 240 -24.88 -9.26 -7.83
N PRO A 241 -23.98 -10.23 -7.63
CA PRO A 241 -22.77 -10.02 -6.82
C PRO A 241 -21.81 -9.06 -7.54
N ILE A 242 -21.10 -8.21 -6.80
CA ILE A 242 -20.61 -6.91 -7.29
C ILE A 242 -19.09 -6.70 -7.07
N ALA A 243 -18.51 -5.82 -7.90
CA ALA A 243 -17.26 -5.05 -7.72
C ALA A 243 -15.90 -5.72 -7.43
N ASN A 244 -15.79 -7.02 -7.16
CA ASN A 244 -14.53 -7.60 -6.64
C ASN A 244 -13.34 -7.74 -7.64
N THR A 245 -13.35 -7.06 -8.80
CA THR A 245 -12.33 -7.22 -9.87
C THR A 245 -11.67 -5.94 -10.40
N PHE A 246 -11.80 -4.79 -9.71
CA PHE A 246 -11.32 -3.51 -10.25
C PHE A 246 -9.80 -3.24 -10.18
N LEU A 247 -9.03 -3.82 -9.26
CA LEU A 247 -7.59 -3.51 -9.20
C LEU A 247 -6.87 -3.91 -10.50
N LEU A 248 -7.28 -5.04 -11.07
CA LEU A 248 -6.74 -5.52 -12.33
C LEU A 248 -7.35 -4.81 -13.55
N GLN A 249 -8.41 -3.99 -13.43
CA GLN A 249 -8.92 -3.19 -14.56
C GLN A 249 -7.92 -2.11 -15.00
N LYS A 250 -7.36 -1.31 -14.07
CA LYS A 250 -6.37 -0.28 -14.45
C LYS A 250 -5.04 -0.90 -14.91
N LEU A 251 -4.69 -2.10 -14.44
CA LEU A 251 -3.51 -2.80 -14.93
C LEU A 251 -3.77 -3.44 -16.31
N ALA A 252 -4.94 -4.05 -16.52
CA ALA A 252 -5.14 -5.00 -17.61
C ALA A 252 -5.80 -4.45 -18.89
N LEU A 253 -6.32 -3.21 -18.89
CA LEU A 253 -7.00 -2.63 -20.06
C LEU A 253 -6.04 -2.30 -21.22
N ASP A 254 -4.82 -1.87 -20.89
CA ASP A 254 -3.71 -1.71 -21.84
C ASP A 254 -3.01 -3.06 -22.16
N LEU A 255 -3.36 -4.12 -21.41
CA LEU A 255 -2.58 -5.35 -21.23
C LEU A 255 -3.13 -6.59 -21.98
N ILE A 256 -4.25 -6.47 -22.68
CA ILE A 256 -5.01 -7.63 -23.21
C ILE A 256 -5.17 -7.62 -24.75
N ARG A 257 -4.51 -6.70 -25.47
CA ARG A 257 -4.50 -6.64 -26.95
C ARG A 257 -3.17 -7.02 -27.60
N GLY A 258 -2.50 -8.03 -27.08
CA GLY A 258 -1.36 -8.67 -27.76
C GLY A 258 -1.04 -10.06 -27.19
N LYS A 259 -0.57 -10.99 -28.03
CA LYS A 259 -0.05 -12.31 -27.60
C LYS A 259 1.39 -12.23 -27.04
N ASN A 260 1.80 -11.08 -26.51
CA ASN A 260 3.18 -10.80 -26.11
C ASN A 260 3.19 -10.04 -24.78
N PHE A 261 3.15 -10.76 -23.66
CA PHE A 261 3.11 -10.19 -22.31
C PHE A 261 4.38 -9.40 -21.92
N LEU A 262 5.45 -9.48 -22.72
CA LEU A 262 6.67 -8.72 -22.50
C LEU A 262 6.55 -7.25 -22.95
N MET A 263 5.70 -6.92 -23.93
CA MET A 263 5.46 -5.53 -24.38
C MET A 263 4.44 -4.78 -23.49
N LEU A 264 4.27 -5.25 -22.26
CA LEU A 264 2.96 -5.29 -21.61
C LEU A 264 3.08 -5.39 -20.09
N MET A 265 4.07 -6.15 -19.61
CA MET A 265 4.67 -5.91 -18.31
C MET A 265 5.45 -4.59 -18.31
N ASP A 266 5.50 -3.94 -17.15
CA ASP A 266 6.35 -2.78 -16.89
C ASP A 266 7.83 -3.17 -17.04
N SER A 267 8.59 -2.53 -17.93
CA SER A 267 9.98 -2.89 -18.21
C SER A 267 10.91 -2.69 -17.01
N ALA A 268 10.53 -1.87 -16.02
CA ALA A 268 11.24 -1.78 -14.75
C ALA A 268 11.07 -3.02 -13.85
N LEU A 269 10.28 -4.02 -14.27
CA LEU A 269 10.16 -5.34 -13.64
C LEU A 269 10.95 -6.43 -14.36
N GLU A 270 11.68 -6.15 -15.44
CA GLU A 270 12.52 -7.15 -16.10
C GLU A 270 13.46 -7.84 -15.09
N GLY A 271 13.56 -9.16 -15.16
CA GLY A 271 14.31 -10.00 -14.21
C GLY A 271 13.71 -10.14 -12.80
N ASN A 272 12.61 -9.46 -12.44
CA ASN A 272 12.03 -9.47 -11.09
C ASN A 272 10.90 -10.49 -10.87
N PHE A 273 10.53 -11.27 -11.89
CA PHE A 273 9.45 -12.27 -11.86
C PHE A 273 9.73 -13.40 -12.86
N SER A 274 9.18 -14.60 -12.64
CA SER A 274 9.27 -15.68 -13.64
C SER A 274 8.26 -15.48 -14.78
N ASN A 275 8.56 -16.00 -15.97
CA ASN A 275 7.61 -15.96 -17.09
C ASN A 275 6.27 -16.64 -16.77
N ASP A 276 6.29 -17.66 -15.90
CA ASP A 276 5.08 -18.36 -15.46
C ASP A 276 4.26 -17.53 -14.46
N ASP A 277 4.90 -16.85 -13.48
CA ASP A 277 4.22 -15.91 -12.57
C ASP A 277 3.54 -14.76 -13.33
N GLY A 278 4.27 -14.16 -14.27
CA GLY A 278 3.75 -13.08 -15.11
C GLY A 278 2.58 -13.55 -15.96
N THR A 279 2.71 -14.74 -16.56
CA THR A 279 1.64 -15.36 -17.34
C THR A 279 0.40 -15.68 -16.48
N GLU A 280 0.58 -16.20 -15.26
CA GLU A 280 -0.54 -16.53 -14.38
C GLU A 280 -1.24 -15.30 -13.79
N LEU A 281 -0.50 -14.22 -13.48
CA LEU A 281 -1.13 -12.95 -13.11
C LEU A 281 -1.94 -12.36 -14.27
N VAL A 282 -1.43 -12.44 -15.52
CA VAL A 282 -2.16 -12.01 -16.72
C VAL A 282 -3.39 -12.90 -17.00
N ARG A 283 -3.33 -14.21 -16.75
CA ARG A 283 -4.51 -15.11 -16.80
C ARG A 283 -5.52 -14.73 -15.72
N LEU A 284 -5.08 -14.45 -14.49
CA LEU A 284 -5.95 -14.02 -13.40
C LEU A 284 -6.63 -12.68 -13.71
N ALA A 285 -5.90 -11.73 -14.29
CA ALA A 285 -6.44 -10.46 -14.80
C ALA A 285 -7.48 -10.68 -15.90
N SER A 286 -7.18 -11.54 -16.89
CA SER A 286 -8.11 -11.89 -17.97
C SER A 286 -9.41 -12.51 -17.44
N ARG A 287 -9.34 -13.33 -16.39
CA ARG A 287 -10.52 -13.88 -15.69
C ARG A 287 -11.29 -12.80 -14.92
N CYS A 288 -10.60 -11.82 -14.33
CA CYS A 288 -11.21 -10.67 -13.66
C CYS A 288 -11.99 -9.74 -14.62
N LEU A 289 -11.59 -9.70 -15.89
CA LEU A 289 -12.16 -8.86 -16.94
C LEU A 289 -13.24 -9.54 -17.80
N GLN A 290 -13.67 -10.76 -17.48
CA GLN A 290 -14.69 -11.44 -18.27
C GLN A 290 -15.98 -10.61 -18.36
N TYR A 291 -16.53 -10.52 -19.57
CA TYR A 291 -17.73 -9.72 -19.85
C TYR A 291 -18.90 -10.17 -18.96
N GLU A 292 -19.15 -11.48 -18.92
CA GLU A 292 -20.16 -12.11 -18.10
C GLU A 292 -19.72 -12.16 -16.62
N ALA A 293 -20.44 -11.45 -15.75
CA ALA A 293 -20.08 -11.33 -14.33
C ALA A 293 -19.99 -12.67 -13.57
N ARG A 294 -20.69 -13.72 -14.05
CA ARG A 294 -20.66 -15.09 -13.49
C ARG A 294 -19.35 -15.84 -13.75
N GLU A 295 -18.56 -15.41 -14.73
CA GLU A 295 -17.28 -16.04 -15.13
C GLU A 295 -16.07 -15.41 -14.41
N ARG A 296 -16.30 -14.28 -13.73
CA ARG A 296 -15.30 -13.58 -12.91
C ARG A 296 -15.05 -14.34 -11.60
N PRO A 297 -13.79 -14.44 -11.11
CA PRO A 297 -13.48 -15.12 -9.85
C PRO A 297 -14.06 -14.35 -8.65
N ASN A 298 -14.53 -15.08 -7.64
CA ASN A 298 -14.87 -14.51 -6.34
C ASN A 298 -13.60 -14.18 -5.53
N ALA A 299 -13.74 -13.37 -4.47
CA ALA A 299 -12.60 -12.89 -3.70
C ALA A 299 -11.78 -14.01 -3.05
N LYS A 300 -12.42 -15.04 -2.47
CA LYS A 300 -11.74 -16.25 -1.97
C LYS A 300 -10.91 -16.95 -3.05
N SER A 301 -11.42 -17.08 -4.27
CA SER A 301 -10.66 -17.64 -5.41
C SER A 301 -9.48 -16.75 -5.83
N LEU A 302 -9.62 -15.42 -5.73
CA LEU A 302 -8.50 -14.50 -5.95
C LEU A 302 -7.43 -14.65 -4.86
N VAL A 303 -7.83 -14.74 -3.59
CA VAL A 303 -6.92 -14.98 -2.46
C VAL A 303 -6.12 -16.27 -2.69
N THR A 304 -6.77 -17.39 -3.03
CA THR A 304 -6.06 -18.65 -3.30
C THR A 304 -5.02 -18.52 -4.42
N ALA A 305 -5.39 -17.93 -5.56
CA ALA A 305 -4.48 -17.77 -6.70
C ALA A 305 -3.30 -16.84 -6.41
N LEU A 306 -3.55 -15.74 -5.69
CA LEU A 306 -2.51 -14.78 -5.29
C LEU A 306 -1.62 -15.32 -4.16
N MET A 307 -2.12 -16.22 -3.30
CA MET A 307 -1.31 -16.90 -2.28
C MET A 307 -0.33 -17.92 -2.86
N SER A 308 -0.61 -18.53 -4.02
CA SER A 308 0.41 -19.30 -4.75
C SER A 308 1.56 -18.41 -5.21
N LEU A 309 1.26 -17.34 -5.96
CA LEU A 309 2.25 -16.39 -6.48
C LEU A 309 3.06 -15.70 -5.37
N GLN A 310 2.42 -15.37 -4.23
CA GLN A 310 3.12 -14.74 -3.11
C GLN A 310 4.03 -15.73 -2.35
N LYS A 311 3.78 -17.05 -2.35
CA LYS A 311 4.63 -18.00 -1.59
C LYS A 311 6.06 -18.07 -2.12
N GLU A 312 6.23 -17.98 -3.42
CA GLU A 312 7.55 -17.99 -4.09
C GLU A 312 8.20 -16.59 -4.01
N THR A 313 7.37 -15.54 -3.94
CA THR A 313 7.82 -14.14 -3.89
C THR A 313 8.12 -13.61 -2.48
N GLU A 314 7.49 -14.12 -1.42
CA GLU A 314 7.68 -13.66 -0.04
C GLU A 314 8.96 -14.25 0.58
N LEU A 315 9.26 -15.52 0.29
CA LEU A 315 10.52 -16.16 0.68
C LEU A 315 11.73 -15.47 0.05
N SER A 316 11.65 -15.18 -1.25
CA SER A 316 12.70 -14.44 -1.98
C SER A 316 12.79 -12.98 -1.52
N PHE A 317 11.67 -12.29 -1.26
CA PHE A 317 11.70 -10.95 -0.69
C PHE A 317 12.35 -10.91 0.70
N GLN A 318 12.01 -11.84 1.60
CA GLN A 318 12.60 -11.88 2.95
C GLN A 318 14.08 -12.25 2.95
N LEU A 319 14.49 -13.27 2.16
CA LEU A 319 15.92 -13.57 1.95
C LEU A 319 16.66 -12.33 1.44
N TRP A 320 16.12 -11.68 0.41
CA TRP A 320 16.77 -10.55 -0.23
C TRP A 320 16.78 -9.28 0.63
N THR A 321 15.76 -9.03 1.47
CA THR A 321 15.82 -7.93 2.45
C THR A 321 16.83 -8.21 3.57
N ASN A 322 16.96 -9.46 4.00
CA ASN A 322 17.97 -9.85 4.98
C ASN A 322 19.38 -9.72 4.37
N GLN A 323 19.59 -10.27 3.16
CA GLN A 323 20.84 -10.14 2.41
C GLN A 323 21.21 -8.68 2.12
N MET A 324 20.25 -7.82 1.75
CA MET A 324 20.47 -6.36 1.64
C MET A 324 20.90 -5.75 2.97
N GLN A 325 20.25 -6.12 4.07
CA GLN A 325 20.51 -5.55 5.38
C GLN A 325 21.85 -6.02 5.95
N GLU A 326 22.21 -7.28 5.74
CA GLU A 326 23.52 -7.88 6.02
C GLU A 326 24.61 -7.20 5.18
N THR A 327 24.44 -7.11 3.86
CA THR A 327 25.35 -6.38 2.96
C THR A 327 25.57 -4.94 3.44
N LEU A 328 24.49 -4.21 3.76
CA LEU A 328 24.57 -2.84 4.28
C LEU A 328 25.24 -2.76 5.67
N ASN A 329 25.11 -3.79 6.50
CA ASN A 329 25.77 -3.89 7.79
C ASN A 329 27.26 -4.19 7.64
N SER A 330 27.67 -5.10 6.75
CA SER A 330 29.08 -5.35 6.42
C SER A 330 29.74 -4.09 5.86
N LYS A 331 29.05 -3.30 5.01
CA LYS A 331 29.54 -1.97 4.62
C LYS A 331 29.76 -1.03 5.81
N LYS A 332 28.81 -0.95 6.76
CA LYS A 332 28.94 -0.13 7.98
C LYS A 332 30.08 -0.61 8.88
N GLY A 333 30.29 -1.92 8.98
CA GLY A 333 31.40 -2.55 9.69
C GLY A 333 32.74 -2.12 9.09
N GLY A 334 32.91 -2.32 7.77
CA GLY A 334 34.11 -1.89 7.04
C GLY A 334 34.35 -0.39 7.13
N ASP A 335 33.30 0.43 6.97
CA ASP A 335 33.37 1.90 7.13
C ASP A 335 33.85 2.32 8.53
N SER A 336 33.57 1.51 9.56
CA SER A 336 33.96 1.78 10.95
C SER A 336 35.37 1.29 11.25
N ALA A 337 35.69 0.05 10.86
CA ALA A 337 37.03 -0.55 10.98
C ALA A 337 38.09 0.26 10.23
N PHE A 338 37.78 0.69 8.99
CA PHE A 338 38.65 1.55 8.19
C PHE A 338 38.97 2.89 8.88
N ARG A 339 37.99 3.51 9.55
CA ARG A 339 38.20 4.75 10.33
C ARG A 339 39.01 4.50 11.61
N ALA A 340 38.86 3.32 12.21
CA ALA A 340 39.65 2.87 13.35
C ALA A 340 41.08 2.42 12.97
N LYS A 341 41.40 2.33 11.67
CA LYS A 341 42.64 1.75 11.10
C LYS A 341 42.80 0.25 11.36
N ASP A 342 41.72 -0.45 11.65
CA ASP A 342 41.67 -1.90 11.61
C ASP A 342 41.45 -2.35 10.15
N PHE A 343 42.55 -2.42 9.41
CA PHE A 343 42.52 -2.71 7.98
C PHE A 343 42.14 -4.17 7.68
N THR A 344 42.48 -5.12 8.57
CA THR A 344 42.07 -6.53 8.43
C THR A 344 40.56 -6.66 8.52
N THR A 345 39.93 -6.18 9.61
CA THR A 345 38.47 -6.23 9.75
C THR A 345 37.77 -5.40 8.67
N ALA A 346 38.41 -4.32 8.17
CA ALA A 346 37.89 -3.56 7.04
C ALA A 346 37.89 -4.38 5.73
N ILE A 347 38.98 -5.09 5.42
CA ILE A 347 39.10 -5.97 4.25
C ILE A 347 38.02 -7.05 4.30
N ASP A 348 37.88 -7.77 5.41
CA ASP A 348 36.88 -8.84 5.56
C ASP A 348 35.45 -8.30 5.38
N SER A 349 35.14 -7.18 6.03
CA SER A 349 33.81 -6.56 5.98
C SER A 349 33.46 -6.01 4.59
N TYR A 350 34.43 -5.44 3.87
CA TYR A 350 34.22 -4.98 2.50
C TYR A 350 34.18 -6.14 1.49
N THR A 351 34.88 -7.24 1.76
CA THR A 351 34.81 -8.47 0.96
C THR A 351 33.42 -9.09 1.06
N GLN A 352 32.86 -9.23 2.26
CA GLN A 352 31.47 -9.64 2.46
C GLN A 352 30.45 -8.74 1.74
N PHE A 353 30.69 -7.42 1.68
CA PHE A 353 29.84 -6.51 0.91
C PHE A 353 29.88 -6.77 -0.61
N ILE A 354 31.08 -7.05 -1.15
CA ILE A 354 31.30 -7.28 -2.58
C ILE A 354 30.76 -8.66 -2.98
N ASP A 355 31.13 -9.72 -2.24
CA ASP A 355 30.71 -11.09 -2.49
C ASP A 355 29.19 -11.27 -2.29
N GLY A 356 28.58 -10.46 -1.42
CA GLY A 356 27.12 -10.38 -1.25
C GLY A 356 26.35 -9.92 -2.49
N GLY A 357 27.04 -9.38 -3.51
CA GLY A 357 26.56 -9.16 -4.89
C GLY A 357 25.40 -8.18 -5.09
N THR A 358 24.78 -7.72 -4.01
CA THR A 358 23.47 -7.05 -4.03
C THR A 358 23.56 -5.53 -4.23
N MET A 359 24.75 -4.95 -3.98
CA MET A 359 25.02 -3.52 -4.19
C MET A 359 26.46 -3.32 -4.64
N VAL A 360 26.68 -2.54 -5.69
CA VAL A 360 28.02 -2.16 -6.17
C VAL A 360 28.35 -0.76 -5.68
N SER A 361 29.59 -0.52 -5.22
CA SER A 361 29.95 0.79 -4.64
C SER A 361 31.44 1.12 -4.85
N PRO A 362 31.79 2.15 -5.65
CA PRO A 362 33.19 2.44 -5.99
C PRO A 362 33.98 2.91 -4.76
N THR A 363 33.30 3.53 -3.78
CA THR A 363 33.89 3.93 -2.50
C THR A 363 34.16 2.77 -1.54
N VAL A 364 33.58 1.58 -1.77
CA VAL A 364 33.96 0.36 -1.03
C VAL A 364 35.24 -0.22 -1.62
N TYR A 365 35.28 -0.43 -2.94
CA TYR A 365 36.51 -0.82 -3.65
C TYR A 365 37.68 0.10 -3.33
N ALA A 366 37.50 1.42 -3.39
CA ALA A 366 38.54 2.39 -3.06
C ALA A 366 39.06 2.28 -1.60
N ARG A 367 38.20 1.93 -0.64
CA ARG A 367 38.60 1.76 0.78
C ARG A 367 39.22 0.41 1.06
N ARG A 368 38.77 -0.66 0.38
CA ARG A 368 39.40 -1.98 0.48
C ARG A 368 40.78 -1.97 -0.22
N CYS A 369 40.91 -1.34 -1.38
CA CYS A 369 42.20 -0.98 -2.00
C CYS A 369 43.16 -0.28 -1.02
N LEU A 370 42.73 0.82 -0.39
CA LEU A 370 43.56 1.50 0.61
C LEU A 370 43.88 0.63 1.83
N SER A 371 42.99 -0.27 2.23
CA SER A 371 43.25 -1.23 3.31
C SER A 371 44.30 -2.27 2.90
N TYR A 372 44.23 -2.78 1.67
CA TYR A 372 45.24 -3.70 1.11
C TYR A 372 46.61 -3.03 1.01
N LEU A 373 46.71 -1.78 0.53
CA LEU A 373 47.99 -1.03 0.54
C LEU A 373 48.56 -0.85 1.94
N MET A 374 47.72 -0.56 2.94
CA MET A 374 48.13 -0.43 4.35
C MET A 374 48.47 -1.78 5.01
N SER A 375 48.19 -2.89 4.34
CA SER A 375 48.49 -4.27 4.75
C SER A 375 49.54 -4.95 3.83
N GLU A 376 50.29 -4.17 3.05
CA GLU A 376 51.36 -4.64 2.15
C GLU A 376 50.88 -5.61 1.02
N MET A 377 49.64 -5.46 0.56
CA MET A 377 49.01 -6.26 -0.51
C MET A 377 48.72 -5.44 -1.80
N PRO A 378 49.76 -5.03 -2.56
CA PRO A 378 49.59 -4.08 -3.67
C PRO A 378 48.95 -4.66 -4.94
N GLN A 379 49.05 -5.97 -5.20
CA GLN A 379 48.37 -6.61 -6.34
C GLN A 379 46.84 -6.59 -6.17
N GLU A 380 46.35 -6.98 -4.99
CA GLU A 380 44.93 -6.97 -4.64
C GLU A 380 44.37 -5.54 -4.63
N ALA A 381 45.15 -4.59 -4.12
CA ALA A 381 44.81 -3.18 -4.16
C ALA A 381 44.66 -2.63 -5.58
N LEU A 382 45.54 -3.02 -6.53
CA LEU A 382 45.42 -2.63 -7.94
C LEU A 382 44.13 -3.16 -8.54
N GLY A 383 43.78 -4.42 -8.27
CA GLY A 383 42.51 -5.03 -8.71
C GLY A 383 41.28 -4.24 -8.25
N ASP A 384 41.22 -3.86 -6.97
CA ASP A 384 40.14 -3.03 -6.44
C ASP A 384 40.13 -1.61 -7.05
N ALA A 385 41.29 -1.01 -7.29
CA ALA A 385 41.39 0.31 -7.91
C ALA A 385 40.93 0.31 -9.39
N MET A 386 41.15 -0.80 -10.11
CA MET A 386 40.60 -1.03 -11.44
C MET A 386 39.06 -1.21 -11.38
N GLN A 387 38.53 -2.01 -10.44
CA GLN A 387 37.08 -2.15 -10.26
C GLN A 387 36.41 -0.82 -9.89
N ALA A 388 37.04 0.00 -9.04
CA ALA A 388 36.54 1.33 -8.70
C ALA A 388 36.38 2.25 -9.94
N GLN A 389 37.27 2.13 -10.94
CA GLN A 389 37.17 2.86 -12.21
C GLN A 389 36.10 2.28 -13.13
N VAL A 390 36.00 0.94 -13.25
CA VAL A 390 34.93 0.29 -14.05
C VAL A 390 33.54 0.69 -13.53
N VAL A 391 33.38 0.77 -12.20
CA VAL A 391 32.14 1.17 -11.53
C VAL A 391 31.91 2.69 -11.59
N SER A 392 32.96 3.51 -11.75
CA SER A 392 32.83 4.97 -11.83
C SER A 392 33.90 5.59 -12.77
N PRO A 393 33.70 5.53 -14.10
CA PRO A 393 34.70 5.98 -15.07
C PRO A 393 35.06 7.48 -14.99
N GLU A 394 34.16 8.30 -14.44
CA GLU A 394 34.33 9.76 -14.28
C GLU A 394 34.87 10.17 -12.88
N TRP A 395 35.52 9.25 -12.17
CA TRP A 395 36.07 9.48 -10.83
C TRP A 395 37.61 9.42 -10.81
N PRO A 396 38.31 10.57 -10.90
CA PRO A 396 39.79 10.63 -10.95
C PRO A 396 40.49 9.90 -9.80
N ALA A 397 39.87 9.84 -8.62
CA ALA A 397 40.44 9.15 -7.47
C ALA A 397 40.67 7.65 -7.68
N ALA A 398 39.92 6.99 -8.59
CA ALA A 398 40.18 5.58 -8.93
C ALA A 398 41.52 5.43 -9.69
N LEU A 399 41.82 6.35 -10.62
CA LEU A 399 43.11 6.41 -11.32
C LEU A 399 44.25 6.78 -10.37
N TYR A 400 44.03 7.74 -9.47
CA TYR A 400 45.03 8.09 -8.45
C TYR A 400 45.34 6.91 -7.50
N LEU A 401 44.36 6.05 -7.19
CA LEU A 401 44.58 4.81 -6.45
C LEU A 401 45.34 3.76 -7.27
N GLN A 402 44.98 3.55 -8.55
CA GLN A 402 45.72 2.62 -9.43
C GLN A 402 47.19 3.02 -9.53
N ALA A 403 47.49 4.31 -9.72
CA ALA A 403 48.86 4.81 -9.75
C ALA A 403 49.60 4.56 -8.42
N ALA A 404 48.95 4.75 -7.26
CA ALA A 404 49.55 4.43 -5.96
C ALA A 404 49.92 2.94 -5.85
N CYS A 405 49.04 2.03 -6.29
CA CYS A 405 49.33 0.60 -6.34
C CYS A 405 50.48 0.27 -7.30
N LEU A 406 50.52 0.90 -8.49
CA LEU A 406 51.58 0.70 -9.48
C LEU A 406 52.96 1.17 -8.97
N PHE A 407 53.03 2.30 -8.26
CA PHE A 407 54.26 2.70 -7.56
C PHE A 407 54.67 1.68 -6.48
N SER A 408 53.73 1.16 -5.70
CA SER A 408 54.00 0.08 -4.73
C SER A 408 54.45 -1.25 -5.37
N LEU A 409 54.20 -1.44 -6.67
CA LEU A 409 54.66 -2.58 -7.47
C LEU A 409 55.98 -2.30 -8.23
N GLY A 410 56.54 -1.08 -8.15
CA GLY A 410 57.72 -0.66 -8.93
C GLY A 410 57.44 -0.41 -10.42
N MET A 411 56.18 -0.21 -10.80
CA MET A 411 55.74 0.04 -12.18
C MET A 411 55.67 1.54 -12.48
N ASP A 412 56.79 2.25 -12.27
CA ASP A 412 56.86 3.72 -12.22
C ASP A 412 56.35 4.44 -13.48
N ASN A 413 56.58 3.86 -14.66
CA ASN A 413 56.15 4.44 -15.94
C ASN A 413 54.61 4.42 -16.05
N ASP A 414 54.03 3.24 -15.81
CA ASP A 414 52.59 2.99 -15.91
C ASP A 414 51.84 3.79 -14.82
N ALA A 415 52.45 3.95 -13.64
CA ALA A 415 51.94 4.81 -12.58
C ALA A 415 51.90 6.29 -12.99
N GLN A 416 52.94 6.79 -13.67
CA GLN A 416 52.97 8.17 -14.18
C GLN A 416 51.96 8.42 -15.31
N GLU A 417 51.75 7.46 -16.22
CA GLU A 417 50.70 7.54 -17.24
C GLU A 417 49.30 7.54 -16.61
N THR A 418 49.07 6.67 -15.62
CA THR A 418 47.81 6.59 -14.87
C THR A 418 47.51 7.89 -14.09
N LEU A 419 48.51 8.51 -13.45
CA LEU A 419 48.36 9.83 -12.82
C LEU A 419 47.97 10.91 -13.84
N LYS A 420 48.65 10.94 -14.99
CA LYS A 420 48.41 11.91 -16.06
C LYS A 420 46.96 11.82 -16.54
N ASP A 421 46.43 10.62 -16.74
CA ASP A 421 45.03 10.44 -17.13
C ASP A 421 44.03 10.79 -16.02
N GLY A 422 44.35 10.55 -14.75
CA GLY A 422 43.58 11.07 -13.62
C GLY A 422 43.48 12.59 -13.64
N THR A 423 44.61 13.29 -13.79
CA THR A 423 44.63 14.77 -13.86
C THR A 423 43.92 15.31 -15.11
N ASN A 424 44.02 14.63 -16.26
CA ASN A 424 43.29 14.98 -17.48
C ASN A 424 41.76 14.84 -17.28
N LEU A 425 41.30 13.83 -16.55
CA LEU A 425 39.89 13.60 -16.25
C LEU A 425 39.35 14.67 -15.28
N GLU A 426 40.11 15.01 -14.24
CA GLU A 426 39.76 16.09 -13.31
C GLU A 426 39.73 17.46 -13.98
N ALA A 427 40.71 17.75 -14.85
CA ALA A 427 40.77 18.99 -15.63
C ALA A 427 39.70 19.11 -16.73
N LYS A 428 39.02 18.01 -17.10
CA LYS A 428 37.79 18.03 -17.91
C LYS A 428 36.59 18.34 -17.03
N LYS A 429 36.45 17.62 -15.91
CA LYS A 429 35.32 17.75 -14.97
C LYS A 429 35.17 19.15 -14.38
N ASN A 430 36.28 19.85 -14.15
CA ASN A 430 36.27 21.23 -13.64
C ASN A 430 35.99 22.31 -14.73
N LYS A 431 35.55 21.92 -15.94
CA LYS A 431 35.18 22.82 -17.05
C LYS A 431 33.72 22.66 -17.50
N THR A 432 32.96 21.81 -16.82
CA THR A 432 31.53 21.51 -17.04
C THR A 432 30.74 21.83 -15.78
#